data_AF-A0A523BHW8-F1
#
_entry.id   AF-A0A523BHW8-F1
#
_cell.length_a   1.000
_cell.length_b   1.000
_cell.length_c   1.000
_cell.angle_alpha   90.00
_cell.angle_beta   90.00
_cell.angle_gamma   90.00
#
_symmetry.space_group_name_H-M   'P 1'
#
loop_
_entity.id
_entity.type
_entity.pdbx_description
1 polymer ?
#
loop_
_entity_poly.entity_id
_entity_poly.type
_entity_poly.pdbx_seq_one_letter_code
_entity_poly.pdbx_strand_id
1 'polypeptide(L)'
;MGDIFKFFKHTPPLENRIDNAITILFQQKKKLEFLNIKIKNKEKILFNYIVSFIKQNNLIRAKIYANELAEIRKLIKNINKSILIHEQIILRLETIKEIEIVFSQLNQTLNAIKDVIIEVNKIMPELSSNLDIINNIAQDLTINTGIREIEQPIVRSSECNNIIKEASELLEERLKENIPIPPTNLNNKIDKYLIDYVKRKNGEFDINEFCKITKIPKEEILRTIEKLSNKGLIRILVAEEALNGIYGCE
;
A
#
# COMPACT_ATOMS: atom_id res chain seq x y z
N MET A 1 58.76 -25.73 23.73
CA MET A 1 58.15 -24.39 23.74
C MET A 1 57.14 -24.37 22.60
N GLY A 2 55.84 -24.38 22.90
CA GLY A 2 54.79 -24.47 21.89
C GLY A 2 54.36 -23.10 21.42
N ASP A 3 54.39 -22.88 20.11
CA ASP A 3 53.82 -21.70 19.48
C ASP A 3 52.29 -21.80 19.48
N ILE A 4 51.66 -20.97 20.31
CA ILE A 4 50.21 -20.82 20.36
C ILE A 4 49.80 -19.87 19.24
N PHE A 5 49.48 -20.44 18.07
CA PHE A 5 48.79 -19.72 17.00
C PHE A 5 47.37 -19.36 17.48
N LYS A 6 47.20 -18.13 18.00
CA LYS A 6 45.88 -17.50 18.13
C LYS A 6 45.38 -17.17 16.72
N PHE A 7 44.56 -18.04 16.17
CA PHE A 7 43.76 -17.72 14.99
C PHE A 7 42.82 -16.56 15.37
N PHE A 8 43.11 -15.35 14.89
CA PHE A 8 42.15 -14.26 14.87
C PHE A 8 40.97 -14.73 14.00
N LYS A 9 39.86 -15.11 14.64
CA LYS A 9 38.59 -15.27 13.92
C LYS A 9 38.17 -13.86 13.49
N HIS A 10 38.51 -13.47 12.27
CA HIS A 10 37.89 -12.33 11.63
C HIS A 10 36.38 -12.57 11.63
N THR A 11 35.65 -11.82 12.44
CA THR A 11 34.19 -11.81 12.37
C THR A 11 33.80 -11.34 10.98
N PRO A 12 32.98 -12.11 10.24
CA PRO A 12 32.57 -11.69 8.91
C PRO A 12 31.85 -10.34 8.98
N PRO A 13 31.86 -9.55 7.89
CA PRO A 13 31.15 -8.28 7.78
C PRO A 13 29.70 -8.38 8.27
N LEU A 14 29.18 -7.28 8.81
CA LEU A 14 27.82 -7.23 9.37
C LEU A 14 26.77 -7.66 8.33
N GLU A 15 26.91 -7.18 7.10
CA GLU A 15 26.09 -7.60 5.96
C GLU A 15 26.03 -9.12 5.80
N ASN A 16 27.19 -9.80 5.72
CA ASN A 16 27.26 -11.25 5.58
C ASN A 16 26.62 -11.99 6.77
N ARG A 17 26.69 -11.43 7.97
CA ARG A 17 26.06 -12.02 9.16
C ARG A 17 24.54 -11.89 9.12
N ILE A 18 24.05 -10.74 8.66
CA ILE A 18 22.62 -10.48 8.47
C ILE A 18 22.07 -11.42 7.39
N ASP A 19 22.75 -11.56 6.25
CA ASP A 19 22.33 -12.45 5.15
C ASP A 19 22.29 -13.92 5.56
N ASN A 20 23.28 -14.37 6.32
CA ASN A 20 23.27 -15.72 6.88
C ASN A 20 22.09 -15.92 7.84
N ALA A 21 21.80 -14.94 8.70
CA ALA A 21 20.67 -15.01 9.62
C ALA A 21 19.32 -15.07 8.87
N ILE A 22 19.14 -14.21 7.87
CA ILE A 22 17.95 -14.21 6.99
C ILE A 22 17.78 -15.57 6.32
N THR A 23 18.86 -16.12 5.75
CA THR A 23 18.84 -17.43 5.08
C THR A 23 18.38 -18.55 6.03
N ILE A 24 18.93 -18.59 7.25
CA ILE A 24 18.58 -19.60 8.25
C ILE A 24 17.11 -19.45 8.67
N LEU A 25 16.66 -18.23 8.99
CA LEU A 25 15.28 -17.97 9.40
C LEU A 25 14.28 -18.33 8.29
N PHE A 26 14.61 -18.04 7.04
CA PHE A 26 13.79 -18.38 5.88
C PHE A 26 13.67 -19.90 5.70
N GLN A 27 14.76 -20.64 5.85
CA GLN A 27 14.74 -22.11 5.83
C GLN A 27 13.89 -22.69 6.96
N GLN A 28 13.96 -22.11 8.17
CA GLN A 28 13.14 -22.52 9.31
C GLN A 28 11.65 -22.23 9.06
N LYS A 29 11.31 -21.05 8.55
CA LYS A 29 9.95 -20.67 8.13
C LYS A 29 9.37 -21.69 7.15
N LYS A 30 10.10 -22.05 6.08
CA LYS A 30 9.65 -23.05 5.10
C LYS A 30 9.38 -24.42 5.72
N LYS A 31 10.23 -24.85 6.65
CA LYS A 31 10.00 -26.12 7.38
C LYS A 31 8.72 -26.05 8.21
N LEU A 32 8.46 -24.94 8.89
CA LEU A 32 7.23 -24.73 9.66
C LEU A 32 5.98 -24.69 8.78
N GLU A 33 6.03 -24.05 7.62
CA GLU A 33 4.93 -24.03 6.65
C GLU A 33 4.58 -25.43 6.16
N PHE A 34 5.60 -26.23 5.84
CA PHE A 34 5.40 -27.63 5.45
C PHE A 34 4.79 -28.47 6.57
N LEU A 35 5.26 -28.30 7.81
CA LEU A 35 4.68 -28.95 8.98
C LEU A 35 3.21 -28.52 9.21
N ASN A 36 2.89 -27.26 8.97
CA ASN A 36 1.53 -26.72 9.09
C ASN A 36 0.56 -27.41 8.11
N ILE A 37 0.98 -27.65 6.87
CA ILE A 37 0.18 -28.38 5.88
C ILE A 37 -0.10 -29.81 6.37
N LYS A 38 0.94 -30.52 6.82
CA LYS A 38 0.81 -31.89 7.32
C LYS A 38 -0.12 -31.99 8.51
N ILE A 39 0.00 -31.07 9.47
CA ILE A 39 -0.77 -31.13 10.71
C ILE A 39 -2.23 -30.72 10.49
N LYS A 40 -2.52 -29.78 9.57
CA LYS A 40 -3.89 -29.47 9.12
C LYS A 40 -4.57 -30.65 8.42
N ASN A 41 -3.82 -31.45 7.66
CA ASN A 41 -4.37 -32.68 7.09
C ASN A 41 -4.72 -33.70 8.19
N LYS A 42 -3.87 -33.85 9.21
CA LYS A 42 -4.19 -34.67 10.38
C LYS A 42 -5.44 -34.18 11.12
N GLU A 43 -5.61 -32.86 11.26
CA GLU A 43 -6.82 -32.25 11.84
C GLU A 43 -8.09 -32.73 11.13
N LYS A 44 -8.11 -32.68 9.78
CA LYS A 44 -9.25 -33.13 8.98
C LYS A 44 -9.53 -34.62 9.16
N ILE A 45 -8.48 -35.45 9.16
CA ILE A 45 -8.62 -36.91 9.34
C ILE A 45 -9.21 -37.22 10.72
N LEU A 46 -8.68 -36.61 11.79
CA LEU A 46 -9.19 -36.80 13.15
C LEU A 46 -10.65 -36.36 13.27
N PHE A 47 -11.00 -35.22 12.67
CA PHE A 47 -12.38 -34.75 12.65
C PHE A 47 -13.33 -35.74 11.97
N ASN A 48 -12.93 -36.32 10.84
CA ASN A 48 -13.71 -37.33 10.14
C ASN A 48 -13.89 -38.61 10.98
N TYR A 49 -12.87 -39.05 11.72
CA TYR A 49 -13.00 -40.18 12.64
C TYR A 49 -13.98 -39.90 13.78
N ILE A 50 -13.94 -38.70 14.37
CA ILE A 50 -14.89 -38.29 15.41
C ILE A 50 -16.33 -38.40 14.87
N VAL A 51 -16.60 -37.84 13.69
CA VAL A 51 -17.92 -37.92 13.05
C VAL A 51 -18.34 -39.38 12.80
N SER A 52 -17.43 -40.23 12.31
CA SER A 52 -17.70 -41.65 12.09
C SER A 52 -18.06 -42.39 13.38
N PHE A 53 -17.32 -42.17 14.48
CA PHE A 53 -17.58 -42.84 15.75
C PHE A 53 -18.86 -42.35 16.42
N ILE A 54 -19.19 -41.07 16.29
CA ILE A 54 -20.48 -40.53 16.74
C ILE A 54 -21.63 -41.22 16.01
N LYS A 55 -21.55 -41.37 14.68
CA LYS A 55 -22.58 -42.08 13.88
C LYS A 55 -22.76 -43.54 14.30
N GLN A 56 -21.71 -44.18 14.79
CA GLN A 56 -21.73 -45.56 15.28
C GLN A 56 -22.12 -45.66 16.77
N ASN A 57 -22.57 -44.57 17.41
CA ASN A 57 -22.82 -44.47 18.85
C ASN A 57 -21.62 -44.86 19.74
N ASN A 58 -20.40 -44.84 19.20
CA ASN A 58 -19.18 -45.12 19.94
C ASN A 58 -18.59 -43.83 20.53
N LEU A 59 -19.24 -43.32 21.57
CA LEU A 59 -18.90 -42.04 22.18
C LEU A 59 -17.53 -42.05 22.88
N ILE A 60 -17.10 -43.21 23.39
CA ILE A 60 -15.79 -43.35 24.06
C ILE A 60 -14.67 -43.06 23.08
N ARG A 61 -14.66 -43.70 21.90
CA ARG A 61 -13.65 -43.44 20.87
C ARG A 61 -13.75 -42.01 20.33
N ALA A 62 -14.97 -41.50 20.11
CA ALA A 62 -15.15 -40.12 19.67
C ALA A 62 -14.51 -39.11 20.63
N LYS A 63 -14.67 -39.30 21.96
CA LYS A 63 -14.08 -38.42 22.98
C LYS A 63 -12.55 -38.47 23.00
N ILE A 64 -11.95 -39.66 22.82
CA ILE A 64 -10.48 -39.81 22.74
C ILE A 64 -9.94 -38.99 21.55
N TYR A 65 -10.49 -39.18 20.35
CA TYR A 65 -10.05 -38.44 19.16
C TYR A 65 -10.33 -36.93 19.27
N ALA A 66 -11.40 -36.52 19.96
CA ALA A 66 -11.69 -35.10 20.19
C ALA A 66 -10.62 -34.43 21.06
N ASN A 67 -10.10 -35.12 22.08
CA ASN A 67 -8.99 -34.61 22.89
C ASN A 67 -7.72 -34.45 22.06
N GLU A 68 -7.36 -35.44 21.22
CA GLU A 68 -6.22 -35.31 20.32
C GLU A 68 -6.39 -34.16 19.33
N LEU A 69 -7.60 -33.99 18.77
CA LEU A 69 -7.91 -32.89 17.87
C LEU A 69 -7.72 -31.52 18.55
N ALA A 70 -8.08 -31.39 19.83
CA ALA A 70 -7.86 -30.17 20.59
C ALA A 70 -6.36 -29.85 20.74
N GLU A 71 -5.52 -30.84 21.02
CA GLU A 71 -4.06 -30.66 21.09
C GLU A 71 -3.48 -30.32 19.71
N ILE A 72 -3.95 -30.97 18.64
CA ILE A 72 -3.55 -30.65 17.26
C ILE A 72 -3.89 -29.20 16.91
N ARG A 73 -5.05 -28.68 17.33
CA ARG A 73 -5.42 -27.27 17.11
C ARG A 73 -4.52 -26.30 17.86
N LYS A 74 -4.10 -26.62 19.09
CA LYS A 74 -3.11 -25.83 19.83
C LYS A 74 -1.77 -25.80 19.08
N LEU A 75 -1.33 -26.94 18.56
CA LEU A 75 -0.11 -27.03 17.75
C LEU A 75 -0.20 -26.18 16.48
N ILE A 76 -1.32 -26.22 15.75
CA ILE A 76 -1.55 -25.37 14.57
C ILE A 76 -1.42 -23.88 14.94
N LYS A 77 -2.04 -23.45 16.04
CA LYS A 77 -1.94 -22.06 16.51
C LYS A 77 -0.49 -21.66 16.80
N ASN A 78 0.27 -22.52 17.47
CA ASN A 78 1.67 -22.26 17.82
C ASN A 78 2.57 -22.22 16.58
N ILE A 79 2.37 -23.13 15.61
CA ILE A 79 3.12 -23.15 14.35
C ILE A 79 2.84 -21.87 13.56
N ASN A 80 1.58 -21.45 13.43
CA ASN A 80 1.23 -20.21 12.75
C ASN A 80 1.89 -19.00 13.41
N LYS A 81 1.86 -18.91 14.74
CA LYS A 81 2.54 -17.83 15.48
C LYS A 81 4.04 -17.84 15.20
N SER A 82 4.67 -19.01 15.17
CA SER A 82 6.10 -19.13 14.88
C SER A 82 6.43 -18.68 13.45
N ILE A 83 5.63 -19.07 12.45
CA ILE A 83 5.79 -18.61 11.06
C ILE A 83 5.75 -17.08 10.99
N LEU A 84 4.77 -16.44 11.65
CA LEU A 84 4.64 -14.97 11.68
C LEU A 84 5.84 -14.29 12.34
N ILE A 85 6.34 -14.85 13.44
CA ILE A 85 7.51 -14.29 14.14
C ILE A 85 8.78 -14.37 13.26
N HIS A 86 9.01 -15.50 12.60
CA HIS A 86 10.16 -15.63 11.68
C HIS A 86 10.06 -14.60 10.57
N GLU A 87 8.87 -14.41 9.99
CA GLU A 87 8.67 -13.39 8.96
C GLU A 87 8.95 -11.98 9.47
N GLN A 88 8.44 -11.64 10.65
CA GLN A 88 8.67 -10.32 11.24
C GLN A 88 10.16 -10.05 11.47
N ILE A 89 10.93 -11.05 11.91
CA ILE A 89 12.37 -10.92 12.12
C ILE A 89 13.11 -10.79 10.78
N ILE A 90 12.75 -11.60 9.78
CA ILE A 90 13.33 -11.51 8.43
C ILE A 90 13.17 -10.09 7.88
N LEU A 91 11.95 -9.55 7.88
CA LEU A 91 11.67 -8.18 7.39
C LEU A 91 12.50 -7.11 8.11
N ARG A 92 12.71 -7.27 9.42
CA ARG A 92 13.57 -6.35 10.18
C ARG A 92 15.02 -6.43 9.80
N LEU A 93 15.54 -7.64 9.62
CA LEU A 93 16.91 -7.84 9.23
C LEU A 93 17.16 -7.28 7.82
N GLU A 94 16.20 -7.42 6.91
CA GLU A 94 16.22 -6.77 5.59
C GLU A 94 16.25 -5.24 5.72
N THR A 95 15.40 -4.63 6.55
CA THR A 95 15.45 -3.18 6.80
C THR A 95 16.79 -2.73 7.40
N ILE A 96 17.33 -3.49 8.36
CA ILE A 96 18.62 -3.18 8.98
C ILE A 96 19.74 -3.26 7.94
N LYS A 97 19.69 -4.23 7.03
CA LYS A 97 20.64 -4.35 5.91
C LYS A 97 20.59 -3.12 5.00
N GLU A 98 19.41 -2.66 4.63
CA GLU A 98 19.25 -1.46 3.80
C GLU A 98 19.85 -0.21 4.48
N ILE A 99 19.60 -0.04 5.78
CA ILE A 99 20.15 1.07 6.57
C ILE A 99 21.68 0.99 6.69
N GLU A 100 22.23 -0.22 6.83
CA GLU A 100 23.67 -0.43 6.95
C GLU A 100 24.43 0.04 5.71
N ILE A 101 23.89 -0.22 4.51
CA ILE A 101 24.46 0.26 3.24
C ILE A 101 24.47 1.79 3.20
N VAL A 102 23.34 2.44 3.51
CA VAL A 102 23.22 3.91 3.51
C VAL A 102 24.18 4.53 4.52
N PHE A 103 24.30 3.93 5.70
CA PHE A 103 25.18 4.40 6.76
C PHE A 103 26.66 4.24 6.39
N SER A 104 27.02 3.13 5.73
CA SER A 104 28.35 2.90 5.19
C SER A 104 28.73 4.01 4.18
N GLN A 105 27.83 4.36 3.26
CA GLN A 105 28.04 5.44 2.29
C GLN A 105 28.16 6.82 2.96
N LEU A 106 27.31 7.09 3.95
CA LEU A 106 27.38 8.33 4.74
C LEU A 106 28.76 8.47 5.41
N ASN A 107 29.23 7.42 6.09
CA ASN A 107 30.55 7.42 6.73
C ASN A 107 31.68 7.63 5.73
N GLN A 108 31.63 7.00 4.55
CA GLN A 108 32.62 7.22 3.50
C GLN A 108 32.65 8.69 3.06
N THR A 109 31.48 9.31 2.89
CA THR A 109 31.36 10.73 2.51
C THR A 109 31.90 11.65 3.61
N LEU A 110 31.60 11.36 4.87
CA LEU A 110 32.11 12.13 6.02
C LEU A 110 33.64 12.02 6.14
N ASN A 111 34.21 10.85 5.85
CA ASN A 111 35.67 10.68 5.83
C ASN A 111 36.31 11.48 4.69
N ALA A 112 35.72 11.46 3.49
CA ALA A 112 36.21 12.28 2.38
C ALA A 112 36.18 13.79 2.72
N ILE A 113 35.16 14.28 3.43
CA ILE A 113 35.09 15.67 3.92
C ILE A 113 36.25 15.96 4.87
N LYS A 114 36.55 15.04 5.80
CA LYS A 114 37.69 15.18 6.72
C LYS A 114 39.02 15.25 5.97
N ASP A 115 39.20 14.43 4.95
CA ASP A 115 40.41 14.43 4.13
C ASP A 115 40.59 15.78 3.39
N VAL A 116 39.51 16.32 2.82
CA VAL A 116 39.51 17.65 2.20
C VAL A 116 39.85 18.75 3.21
N ILE A 117 39.26 18.71 4.41
CA ILE A 117 39.58 19.65 5.49
C ILE A 117 41.08 19.62 5.82
N ILE A 118 41.67 18.43 5.92
CA ILE A 118 43.11 18.26 6.18
C ILE A 118 43.94 18.87 5.05
N GLU A 119 43.60 18.61 3.78
CA GLU A 119 44.34 19.16 2.63
C GLU A 119 44.21 20.68 2.51
N VAL A 120 43.01 21.25 2.71
CA VAL A 120 42.81 22.70 2.66
C VAL A 120 43.58 23.40 3.78
N ASN A 121 43.58 22.84 4.99
CA ASN A 121 44.36 23.39 6.11
C ASN A 121 45.87 23.43 5.85
N LYS A 122 46.42 22.53 5.03
CA LYS A 122 47.84 22.56 4.62
C LYS A 122 48.16 23.74 3.71
N ILE A 123 47.21 24.14 2.87
CA ILE A 123 47.41 25.15 1.81
C ILE A 123 47.01 26.55 2.33
N MET A 124 45.92 26.64 3.09
CA MET A 124 45.33 27.91 3.52
C MET A 124 44.89 27.85 4.99
N PRO A 125 45.83 28.00 5.94
CA PRO A 125 45.55 27.86 7.37
C PRO A 125 44.62 28.94 7.94
N GLU A 126 44.49 30.09 7.27
CA GLU A 126 43.57 31.17 7.68
C GLU A 126 42.09 30.73 7.69
N LEU A 127 41.73 29.65 6.98
CA LEU A 127 40.37 29.10 6.95
C LEU A 127 40.10 28.06 8.05
N SER A 128 41.07 27.75 8.92
CA SER A 128 40.97 26.62 9.86
C SER A 128 39.75 26.71 10.77
N SER A 129 39.42 27.92 11.25
CA SER A 129 38.29 28.13 12.17
C SER A 129 36.94 27.74 11.55
N ASN A 130 36.75 27.99 10.25
CA ASN A 130 35.54 27.59 9.53
C ASN A 130 35.54 26.09 9.26
N LEU A 131 36.70 25.49 9.02
CA LEU A 131 36.84 24.05 8.80
C LEU A 131 36.65 23.24 10.09
N ASP A 132 37.02 23.78 11.25
CA ASP A 132 36.76 23.19 12.56
C ASP A 132 35.26 23.09 12.84
N ILE A 133 34.48 24.09 12.44
CA ILE A 133 33.00 24.05 12.52
C ILE A 133 32.45 22.89 11.67
N ILE A 134 32.94 22.73 10.43
CA ILE A 134 32.51 21.65 9.53
C ILE A 134 32.92 20.28 10.09
N ASN A 135 34.12 20.17 10.66
CA ASN A 135 34.61 18.94 11.29
C ASN A 135 33.74 18.58 12.52
N ASN A 136 33.36 19.57 13.34
CA ASN A 136 32.46 19.35 14.48
C ASN A 136 31.07 18.89 14.02
N ILE A 137 30.50 19.52 12.99
CA ILE A 137 29.21 19.07 12.40
C ILE A 137 29.32 17.64 11.87
N ALA A 138 30.42 17.29 11.19
CA ALA A 138 30.65 15.94 10.69
C ALA A 138 30.77 14.91 11.84
N GLN A 139 31.44 15.27 12.94
CA GLN A 139 31.53 14.44 14.14
C GLN A 139 30.18 14.27 14.84
N ASP A 140 29.42 15.35 14.98
CA ASP A 140 28.06 15.32 15.53
C ASP A 140 27.15 14.43 14.70
N LEU A 141 27.22 14.53 13.37
CA LEU A 141 26.47 13.65 12.48
C LEU A 141 26.89 12.19 12.67
N THR A 142 28.19 11.89 12.80
CA THR A 142 28.69 10.52 13.03
C THR A 142 28.16 9.93 14.35
N ILE A 143 28.19 10.71 15.44
CA ILE A 143 27.75 10.27 16.77
C ILE A 143 26.22 10.08 16.81
N ASN A 144 25.47 11.01 16.21
CA ASN A 144 24.01 10.98 16.23
C ASN A 144 23.41 9.95 15.27
N THR A 145 24.14 9.54 14.23
CA THR A 145 23.72 8.48 13.30
C THR A 145 24.25 7.10 13.69
N GLY A 146 25.31 7.04 14.51
CA GLY A 146 25.87 5.81 15.07
C GLY A 146 25.07 5.32 16.28
N ILE A 147 24.07 4.45 16.03
CA ILE A 147 23.30 3.63 16.97
C ILE A 147 23.94 3.58 18.38
N ARG A 148 23.53 4.49 19.28
CA ARG A 148 23.57 4.24 20.72
C ARG A 148 22.19 3.81 21.16
N GLU A 149 22.17 2.64 21.80
CA GLU A 149 21.06 2.03 22.51
C GLU A 149 19.83 1.69 21.66
N ILE A 150 19.82 0.45 21.15
CA ILE A 150 18.57 -0.29 20.95
C ILE A 150 17.98 -0.54 22.34
N GLU A 151 17.45 0.50 22.96
CA GLU A 151 16.58 0.42 24.13
C GLU A 151 15.11 0.54 23.71
N GLN A 152 14.70 0.02 22.55
CA GLN A 152 13.27 -0.28 22.36
C GLN A 152 13.04 -1.58 21.58
N PRO A 153 12.13 -2.45 22.07
CA PRO A 153 11.65 -3.56 21.29
C PRO A 153 10.77 -2.93 20.21
N ILE A 154 11.30 -2.78 19.00
CA ILE A 154 10.43 -2.41 17.89
C ILE A 154 9.34 -3.50 17.88
N VAL A 155 8.08 -3.10 17.92
CA VAL A 155 6.93 -3.92 17.55
C VAL A 155 6.21 -2.99 16.57
N ARG A 156 6.62 -3.04 15.30
CA ARG A 156 5.85 -2.42 14.22
C ARG A 156 4.73 -3.41 13.94
N SER A 157 3.58 -3.23 14.60
CA SER A 157 2.37 -4.03 14.42
C SER A 157 1.53 -3.48 13.27
N SER A 158 0.57 -4.28 12.81
CA SER A 158 -0.47 -3.98 11.81
C SER A 158 -1.24 -2.66 12.03
N GLU A 159 -1.16 -2.07 13.22
CA GLU A 159 -1.58 -0.70 13.53
C GLU A 159 -0.94 0.35 12.61
N CYS A 160 0.35 0.20 12.30
CA CYS A 160 1.14 1.34 11.82
C CYS A 160 0.72 1.84 10.43
N ASN A 161 0.31 0.96 9.52
CA ASN A 161 -0.14 1.37 8.18
C ASN A 161 -1.64 1.70 8.13
N ASN A 162 -2.46 1.12 9.01
CA ASN A 162 -3.84 1.55 9.18
C ASN A 162 -3.87 3.02 9.64
N ILE A 163 -3.00 3.39 10.58
CA ILE A 163 -2.79 4.78 11.05
C ILE A 163 -2.37 5.71 9.90
N ILE A 164 -1.46 5.28 9.01
CA ILE A 164 -0.99 6.12 7.90
C ILE A 164 -2.09 6.35 6.85
N LYS A 165 -2.90 5.32 6.58
CA LYS A 165 -3.97 5.40 5.59
C LYS A 165 -5.16 6.20 6.10
N GLU A 166 -5.56 5.99 7.35
CA GLU A 166 -6.61 6.78 8.02
C GLU A 166 -6.23 8.27 8.07
N ALA A 167 -4.97 8.58 8.38
CA ALA A 167 -4.46 9.95 8.36
C ALA A 167 -4.49 10.58 6.96
N SER A 168 -4.22 9.80 5.91
CA SER A 168 -4.22 10.29 4.52
C SER A 168 -5.64 10.58 4.01
N GLU A 169 -6.61 9.72 4.35
CA GLU A 169 -8.01 9.86 3.94
C GLU A 169 -8.69 11.08 4.62
N LEU A 170 -8.41 11.34 5.90
CA LEU A 170 -8.95 12.50 6.65
C LEU A 170 -8.43 13.84 6.10
N LEU A 171 -7.20 13.85 5.58
CA LEU A 171 -6.60 15.06 5.02
C LEU A 171 -7.22 15.44 3.67
N GLU A 172 -7.52 14.44 2.83
CA GLU A 172 -8.20 14.66 1.55
C GLU A 172 -9.63 15.20 1.72
N GLU A 173 -10.33 14.77 2.76
CA GLU A 173 -11.70 15.21 3.02
C GLU A 173 -11.75 16.71 3.37
N ARG A 174 -10.87 17.18 4.26
CA ARG A 174 -10.77 18.61 4.62
C ARG A 174 -10.33 19.52 3.47
N LEU A 175 -9.54 18.98 2.54
CA LEU A 175 -9.12 19.72 1.34
C LEU A 175 -10.26 19.84 0.33
N LYS A 176 -11.11 18.82 0.18
CA LYS A 176 -12.27 18.86 -0.73
C LYS A 176 -13.35 19.83 -0.26
N GLU A 177 -13.49 20.08 1.05
CA GLU A 177 -14.47 21.02 1.59
C GLU A 177 -14.13 22.50 1.35
N ASN A 178 -12.88 22.83 1.01
CA ASN A 178 -12.40 24.24 0.95
C ASN A 178 -11.96 24.71 -0.46
N ILE A 179 -12.29 23.98 -1.54
CA ILE A 179 -11.90 24.36 -2.92
C ILE A 179 -13.10 24.95 -3.71
N PRO A 180 -13.08 26.24 -4.11
CA PRO A 180 -14.06 26.81 -5.05
C PRO A 180 -13.75 26.45 -6.52
N ILE A 181 -14.78 26.17 -7.34
CA ILE A 181 -14.64 25.55 -8.69
C ILE A 181 -14.73 26.58 -9.84
N PRO A 182 -13.86 26.50 -10.89
CA PRO A 182 -13.85 27.37 -12.08
C PRO A 182 -14.80 26.96 -13.25
N PRO A 183 -15.20 27.90 -14.15
CA PRO A 183 -16.43 27.82 -14.97
C PRO A 183 -16.43 26.95 -16.24
N THR A 184 -15.33 26.29 -16.64
CA THR A 184 -15.24 25.63 -17.96
C THR A 184 -16.03 24.31 -18.07
N ASN A 185 -16.39 23.68 -16.93
CA ASN A 185 -17.07 22.38 -16.89
C ASN A 185 -18.59 22.42 -17.07
N LEU A 186 -19.20 23.61 -17.15
CA LEU A 186 -20.65 23.73 -17.27
C LEU A 186 -21.15 23.23 -18.63
N ASN A 187 -20.44 23.56 -19.71
CA ASN A 187 -20.83 23.25 -21.10
C ASN A 187 -20.97 21.75 -21.39
N ASN A 188 -20.09 20.91 -20.82
CA ASN A 188 -20.16 19.46 -21.04
C ASN A 188 -21.34 18.81 -20.31
N LYS A 189 -21.83 19.45 -19.24
CA LYS A 189 -22.96 18.96 -18.47
C LYS A 189 -24.27 19.17 -19.23
N ILE A 190 -24.41 20.31 -19.91
CA ILE A 190 -25.59 20.66 -20.72
C ILE A 190 -25.70 19.73 -21.93
N ASP A 191 -24.60 19.52 -22.67
CA ASP A 191 -24.53 18.61 -23.82
C ASP A 191 -25.07 17.21 -23.45
N LYS A 192 -24.66 16.68 -22.28
CA LYS A 192 -25.08 15.36 -21.79
C LYS A 192 -26.55 15.30 -21.41
N TYR A 193 -27.05 16.30 -20.66
CA TYR A 193 -28.46 16.33 -20.26
C TYR A 193 -29.40 16.37 -21.46
N LEU A 194 -29.01 17.10 -22.50
CA LEU A 194 -29.84 17.27 -23.69
C LEU A 194 -29.95 15.95 -24.46
N ILE A 195 -28.83 15.26 -24.69
CA ILE A 195 -28.79 13.96 -25.38
C ILE A 195 -29.60 12.91 -24.61
N ASP A 196 -29.47 12.87 -23.28
CA ASP A 196 -30.21 11.91 -22.46
C ASP A 196 -31.72 12.17 -22.47
N TYR A 197 -32.14 13.44 -22.49
CA TYR A 197 -33.55 13.79 -22.54
C TYR A 197 -34.20 13.41 -23.88
N VAL A 198 -33.54 13.76 -24.99
CA VAL A 198 -34.01 13.40 -26.36
C VAL A 198 -34.16 11.88 -26.50
N LYS A 199 -33.23 11.09 -25.95
CA LYS A 199 -33.32 9.61 -25.98
C LYS A 199 -34.51 9.07 -25.19
N ARG A 200 -34.81 9.64 -24.02
CA ARG A 200 -35.93 9.20 -23.17
C ARG A 200 -37.30 9.53 -23.77
N LYS A 201 -37.38 10.60 -24.55
CA LYS A 201 -38.59 11.05 -25.25
C LYS A 201 -38.65 10.54 -26.69
N ASN A 202 -37.91 9.48 -27.02
CA ASN A 202 -37.89 8.84 -28.35
C ASN A 202 -37.62 9.81 -29.51
N GLY A 203 -36.79 10.82 -29.31
CA GLY A 203 -36.42 11.80 -30.35
C GLY A 203 -37.23 13.09 -30.32
N GLU A 204 -38.29 13.19 -29.50
CA GLU A 204 -39.04 14.42 -29.30
C GLU A 204 -38.34 15.32 -28.27
N PHE A 205 -38.28 16.62 -28.57
CA PHE A 205 -37.63 17.60 -27.69
C PHE A 205 -38.48 18.85 -27.56
N ASP A 206 -39.11 19.04 -26.40
CA ASP A 206 -39.75 20.30 -26.03
C ASP A 206 -38.76 21.18 -25.25
N ILE A 207 -38.35 22.28 -25.89
CA ILE A 207 -37.39 23.21 -25.31
C ILE A 207 -37.92 23.88 -24.04
N ASN A 208 -39.23 24.13 -23.95
CA ASN A 208 -39.84 24.79 -22.79
C ASN A 208 -39.92 23.83 -21.60
N GLU A 209 -40.25 22.57 -21.84
CA GLU A 209 -40.22 21.51 -20.81
C GLU A 209 -38.77 21.32 -20.31
N PHE A 210 -37.80 21.27 -21.22
CA PHE A 210 -36.39 21.09 -20.87
C PHE A 210 -35.80 22.27 -20.09
N CYS A 211 -36.14 23.52 -20.46
CA CYS A 211 -35.73 24.72 -19.71
C CYS A 211 -36.24 24.68 -18.26
N LYS A 212 -37.49 24.26 -18.05
CA LYS A 212 -38.09 24.16 -16.70
C LYS A 212 -37.38 23.11 -15.84
N ILE A 213 -37.07 21.96 -16.43
CA ILE A 213 -36.44 20.84 -15.72
C ILE A 213 -35.00 21.18 -15.35
N THR A 214 -34.24 21.79 -16.25
CA THR A 214 -32.80 22.01 -16.08
C THR A 214 -32.46 23.36 -15.45
N LYS A 215 -33.39 24.31 -15.45
CA LYS A 215 -33.18 25.73 -15.05
C LYS A 215 -32.08 26.42 -15.86
N ILE A 216 -31.80 25.92 -17.06
CA ILE A 216 -30.84 26.51 -18.00
C ILE A 216 -31.61 27.46 -18.93
N PRO A 217 -31.08 28.66 -19.23
CA PRO A 217 -31.74 29.62 -20.11
C PRO A 217 -31.86 29.09 -21.55
N LYS A 218 -32.94 29.51 -22.23
CA LYS A 218 -33.30 29.01 -23.57
C LYS A 218 -32.20 29.28 -24.61
N GLU A 219 -31.53 30.41 -24.51
CA GLU A 219 -30.46 30.81 -25.42
C GLU A 219 -29.27 29.84 -25.38
N GLU A 220 -28.93 29.37 -24.18
CA GLU A 220 -27.81 28.43 -23.96
C GLU A 220 -28.14 27.03 -24.47
N ILE A 221 -29.40 26.62 -24.33
CA ILE A 221 -29.91 25.36 -24.89
C ILE A 221 -29.90 25.41 -26.42
N LEU A 222 -30.35 26.51 -27.04
CA LEU A 222 -30.34 26.65 -28.51
C LEU A 222 -28.93 26.59 -29.09
N ARG A 223 -27.97 27.30 -28.48
CA ARG A 223 -26.55 27.23 -28.87
C ARG A 223 -26.00 25.81 -28.78
N THR A 224 -26.41 25.08 -27.74
CA THR A 224 -26.00 23.69 -27.54
C THR A 224 -26.59 22.77 -28.61
N ILE A 225 -27.87 22.94 -28.95
CA ILE A 225 -28.54 22.18 -30.01
C ILE A 225 -27.87 22.41 -31.37
N GLU A 226 -27.55 23.67 -31.69
CA GLU A 226 -26.86 24.03 -32.94
C GLU A 226 -25.45 23.42 -33.00
N LYS A 227 -24.69 23.52 -31.89
CA LYS A 227 -23.37 22.90 -31.75
C LYS A 227 -23.43 21.38 -31.92
N LEU A 228 -24.44 20.70 -31.37
CA LEU A 228 -24.61 19.25 -31.48
C LEU A 228 -25.08 18.82 -32.88
N SER A 229 -25.90 19.65 -33.53
CA SER A 229 -26.31 19.48 -34.92
C SER A 229 -25.10 19.59 -35.87
N ASN A 230 -24.26 20.61 -35.69
CA ASN A 230 -23.03 20.81 -36.47
C ASN A 230 -22.01 19.67 -36.27
N LYS A 231 -22.04 19.02 -35.11
CA LYS A 231 -21.23 17.83 -34.81
C LYS A 231 -21.85 16.53 -35.31
N GLY A 232 -23.05 16.57 -35.91
CA GLY A 232 -23.78 15.41 -36.41
C GLY A 232 -24.32 14.47 -35.33
N LEU A 233 -24.36 14.92 -34.07
CA LEU A 233 -24.80 14.08 -32.94
C LEU A 233 -26.32 14.06 -32.80
N ILE A 234 -27.00 15.07 -33.36
CA ILE A 234 -28.47 15.18 -33.39
C ILE A 234 -28.85 15.67 -34.78
N ARG A 235 -29.97 15.17 -35.31
CA ARG A 235 -30.60 15.66 -36.54
C ARG A 235 -31.93 16.31 -36.17
N ILE A 236 -32.08 17.59 -36.50
CA ILE A 236 -33.33 18.32 -36.25
C ILE A 236 -34.29 18.00 -37.39
N LEU A 237 -35.39 17.33 -37.07
CA LEU A 237 -36.51 17.12 -37.98
C LEU A 237 -37.67 17.95 -37.44
N VAL A 238 -38.02 19.01 -38.15
CA VAL A 238 -39.24 19.77 -37.86
C VAL A 238 -40.38 19.02 -38.54
N ALA A 239 -41.40 18.63 -37.78
CA ALA A 239 -42.61 18.06 -38.35
C ALA A 239 -43.36 19.16 -39.09
N GLU A 240 -43.03 19.39 -40.36
CA GLU A 240 -43.88 20.10 -41.30
C GLU A 240 -44.61 19.05 -42.15
N GLU A 241 -45.94 19.18 -42.25
CA GLU A 241 -46.72 18.63 -43.37
C GLU A 241 -46.88 17.09 -43.44
N ALA A 242 -47.72 16.55 -42.55
CA ALA A 242 -48.68 15.50 -42.93
C ALA A 242 -50.08 16.14 -43.01
N LEU A 243 -50.23 17.07 -43.97
CA LEU A 243 -51.52 17.66 -44.36
C LEU A 243 -52.18 16.90 -45.53
N ASN A 244 -51.62 15.79 -46.00
CA ASN A 244 -52.20 15.04 -47.11
C ASN A 244 -52.57 13.62 -46.68
N GLY A 245 -53.83 13.46 -46.25
CA GLY A 245 -54.53 12.21 -46.50
C GLY A 245 -55.44 11.70 -45.38
N ILE A 246 -56.71 12.15 -45.41
CA ILE A 246 -57.86 11.23 -45.41
C ILE A 246 -58.19 10.55 -44.06
N TYR A 247 -58.90 11.26 -43.18
CA TYR A 247 -60.35 11.12 -42.90
C TYR A 247 -60.63 11.69 -41.51
N GLY A 248 -61.34 12.81 -41.50
CA GLY A 248 -62.27 13.06 -40.41
C GLY A 248 -63.47 12.12 -40.55
N CYS A 249 -64.18 12.03 -39.43
CA CYS A 249 -65.52 11.47 -39.23
C CYS A 249 -65.62 9.98 -38.89
N GLU A 250 -66.16 9.80 -37.68
CA GLU A 250 -67.04 8.75 -37.15
C GLU A 250 -66.43 7.47 -36.56
#